data_AF-A0A453R152-F1
#
_entry.id   AF-A0A453R152-F1
#
_cell.length_a   1.000
_cell.length_b   1.000
_cell.length_c   1.000
_cell.angle_alpha   90.00
_cell.angle_beta   90.00
_cell.angle_gamma   90.00
#
_symmetry.space_group_name_H-M   'P 1'
#
loop_
_entity.id
_entity.type
_entity.pdbx_description
1 polymer ?
#
loop_
_entity_poly.entity_id
_entity_poly.type
_entity_poly.pdbx_seq_one_letter_code
_entity_poly.pdbx_strand_id
1 'polypeptide(L)'
;SPKSIVLVTGEGEYNMVSLRKTIRAYLLEMGSPFLPCRARTGRFVAKFYSLKMWLKDSPFCMDLELKDAPALPKMNSMKLTEGYFMRAGLVSTFKDIHEQLGEVRPKKFSRLAMLSEESRAKFIKADIKGRKDKLERIKEKGLVIPRKSKRGPRRAKFVREQSTQEVLK
;
A
#
# COMPACT_ATOMS: atom_id res chain seq x y z
N SER A 1 22.50 -3.44 -1.55
CA SER A 1 21.14 -3.62 -2.10
C SER A 1 20.73 -2.44 -2.96
N PRO A 2 19.94 -2.63 -4.03
CA PRO A 2 19.49 -1.53 -4.87
C PRO A 2 18.63 -0.53 -4.08
N LYS A 3 18.62 0.74 -4.50
CA LYS A 3 17.82 1.80 -3.83
C LYS A 3 16.32 1.62 -4.09
N SER A 4 15.96 1.21 -5.30
CA SER A 4 14.59 0.99 -5.76
C SER A 4 14.52 -0.17 -6.73
N ILE A 5 13.37 -0.82 -6.79
CA ILE A 5 13.03 -1.86 -7.75
C ILE A 5 11.98 -1.28 -8.70
N VAL A 6 12.13 -1.58 -9.99
CA VAL A 6 11.25 -1.09 -11.04
C VAL A 6 10.65 -2.29 -11.76
N LEU A 7 9.32 -2.34 -11.83
CA LEU A 7 8.58 -3.27 -12.65
C LEU A 7 8.22 -2.58 -13.96
N VAL A 8 8.64 -3.15 -15.08
CA VAL A 8 8.39 -2.60 -16.42
C VAL A 8 7.29 -3.43 -17.07
N THR A 9 6.16 -2.80 -17.36
CA THR A 9 5.00 -3.45 -17.99
C THR A 9 4.77 -2.97 -19.43
N GLY A 10 5.34 -1.82 -19.80
CA GLY A 10 5.00 -1.13 -21.04
C GLY A 10 3.59 -0.53 -21.01
N GLU A 11 3.17 0.01 -22.16
CA GLU A 11 1.82 0.58 -22.40
C GLU A 11 1.01 -0.26 -23.41
N GLY A 12 1.49 -1.44 -23.79
CA GLY A 12 0.82 -2.28 -24.78
C GLY A 12 -0.57 -2.70 -24.31
N GLU A 13 -1.53 -2.59 -25.21
CA GLU A 13 -2.85 -3.18 -25.09
C GLU A 13 -2.96 -4.28 -26.17
N TYR A 14 -3.37 -5.47 -25.76
CA TYR A 14 -3.55 -6.61 -26.65
C TYR A 14 -4.94 -7.19 -26.42
N ASN A 15 -5.68 -7.49 -27.49
CA ASN A 15 -7.07 -7.96 -27.41
C ASN A 15 -7.97 -7.06 -26.54
N MET A 16 -7.80 -5.73 -26.61
CA MET A 16 -8.50 -4.76 -25.76
C MET A 16 -8.21 -4.92 -24.25
N VAL A 17 -7.13 -5.61 -23.89
CA VAL A 17 -6.68 -5.81 -22.51
C VAL A 17 -5.34 -5.10 -22.29
N SER A 18 -5.29 -4.24 -21.28
CA SER A 18 -4.08 -3.57 -20.83
C SER A 18 -3.36 -4.38 -19.75
N LEU A 19 -2.13 -4.81 -20.05
CA LEU A 19 -1.27 -5.49 -19.08
C LEU A 19 -0.94 -4.58 -17.89
N ARG A 20 -0.69 -3.29 -18.16
CA ARG A 20 -0.40 -2.28 -17.14
C ARG A 20 -1.54 -2.14 -16.14
N LYS A 21 -2.79 -2.03 -16.63
CA LYS A 21 -3.98 -1.91 -15.75
C LYS A 21 -4.20 -3.21 -14.97
N THR A 22 -4.03 -4.36 -15.61
CA THR A 22 -4.14 -5.67 -14.96
C THR A 22 -3.13 -5.81 -13.82
N ILE A 23 -1.86 -5.54 -14.07
CA ILE A 23 -0.81 -5.58 -13.04
C ILE A 23 -1.08 -4.55 -11.94
N ARG A 24 -1.55 -3.35 -12.28
CA ARG A 24 -1.92 -2.33 -11.28
C ARG A 24 -3.03 -2.84 -10.35
N ALA A 25 -4.06 -3.49 -10.90
CA ALA A 25 -5.15 -4.04 -10.11
C ALA A 25 -4.66 -5.14 -9.15
N TYR A 26 -3.79 -6.03 -9.64
CA TYR A 26 -3.14 -7.05 -8.81
C TYR A 26 -2.28 -6.47 -7.68
N LEU A 27 -1.45 -5.47 -7.99
CA LEU A 27 -0.63 -4.78 -6.99
C LEU A 27 -1.50 -4.07 -5.94
N LEU A 28 -2.65 -3.54 -6.35
CA LEU A 28 -3.62 -2.91 -5.48
C LEU A 28 -4.27 -3.92 -4.53
N GLU A 29 -4.72 -5.06 -5.06
CA GLU A 29 -5.31 -6.18 -4.32
C GLU A 29 -4.38 -6.65 -3.19
N MET A 30 -3.12 -6.90 -3.52
CA MET A 30 -2.12 -7.37 -2.56
C MET A 30 -1.61 -6.27 -1.60
N GLY A 31 -2.06 -5.02 -1.76
CA GLY A 31 -1.62 -3.91 -0.92
C GLY A 31 -0.13 -3.56 -1.10
N SER A 32 0.40 -3.82 -2.30
CA SER A 32 1.82 -3.74 -2.63
C SER A 32 2.38 -2.31 -2.52
N PRO A 33 3.68 -2.12 -2.19
CA PRO A 33 4.31 -0.81 -2.14
C PRO A 33 4.68 -0.23 -3.53
N PHE A 34 4.40 -0.94 -4.61
CA PHE A 34 4.62 -0.45 -5.96
C PHE A 34 3.65 0.68 -6.30
N LEU A 35 4.21 1.79 -6.79
CA LEU A 35 3.44 2.95 -7.23
C LEU A 35 3.74 3.24 -8.70
N PRO A 36 2.77 3.78 -9.47
CA PRO A 36 3.03 4.19 -10.84
C PRO A 36 4.12 5.26 -10.89
N CYS A 37 5.08 5.09 -11.79
CA CYS A 37 6.14 6.06 -12.01
C CYS A 37 5.56 7.33 -12.64
N ARG A 38 5.84 8.50 -12.05
CA ARG A 38 5.40 9.79 -12.62
C ARG A 38 6.17 10.19 -13.85
N ALA A 39 7.44 9.80 -13.93
CA ALA A 39 8.36 10.26 -14.97
C ALA A 39 8.25 9.47 -16.29
N ARG A 40 7.82 8.20 -16.22
CA ARG A 40 7.66 7.34 -17.40
C ARG A 40 6.47 6.43 -17.24
N THR A 41 5.65 6.37 -18.28
CA THR A 41 4.53 5.45 -18.41
C THR A 41 5.03 4.00 -18.51
N GLY A 42 4.16 3.04 -18.16
CA GLY A 42 4.46 1.61 -18.23
C GLY A 42 5.43 1.09 -17.17
N ARG A 43 5.62 1.82 -16.07
CA ARG A 43 6.55 1.46 -15.00
C ARG A 43 5.93 1.64 -13.62
N PHE A 44 6.19 0.68 -12.74
CA PHE A 44 5.91 0.79 -11.31
C PHE A 44 7.21 0.78 -10.52
N VAL A 45 7.29 1.61 -9.48
CA VAL A 45 8.51 1.76 -8.67
C VAL A 45 8.18 1.48 -7.21
N ALA A 46 9.01 0.68 -6.56
CA ALA A 46 9.00 0.47 -5.12
C ALA A 46 10.39 0.75 -4.54
N LYS A 47 10.44 1.34 -3.34
CA LYS A 47 11.69 1.43 -2.58
C LYS A 47 12.07 0.05 -2.09
N PHE A 48 13.35 -0.30 -2.20
CA PHE A 48 13.84 -1.64 -1.83
C PHE A 48 13.47 -2.02 -0.39
N TYR A 49 13.69 -1.11 0.57
CA TYR A 49 13.38 -1.37 1.97
C TYR A 49 11.88 -1.62 2.20
N SER A 50 11.01 -0.82 1.57
CA SER A 50 9.55 -0.98 1.67
C SER A 50 9.08 -2.30 1.06
N LEU A 51 9.67 -2.70 -0.07
CA LEU A 51 9.36 -3.99 -0.68
C LEU A 51 9.84 -5.14 0.21
N LYS A 52 11.06 -5.07 0.74
CA LYS A 52 11.61 -6.07 1.65
C LYS A 52 10.72 -6.27 2.88
N MET A 53 10.27 -5.19 3.51
CA MET A 53 9.36 -5.28 4.66
C MET A 53 8.00 -5.85 4.25
N TRP A 54 7.44 -5.40 3.13
CA TRP A 54 6.17 -5.93 2.64
C TRP A 54 6.25 -7.42 2.33
N LEU A 55 7.31 -7.91 1.68
CA LEU A 55 7.49 -9.34 1.39
C LEU A 55 7.59 -10.20 2.66
N LYS A 56 8.14 -9.65 3.76
CA LYS A 56 8.21 -10.36 5.05
C LYS A 56 6.87 -10.45 5.75
N ASP A 57 6.07 -9.38 5.68
CA ASP A 57 4.83 -9.26 6.43
C ASP A 57 3.59 -9.68 5.60
N SER A 58 3.74 -9.89 4.29
CA SER A 58 2.62 -10.12 3.38
C SER A 58 2.14 -11.57 3.46
N PRO A 59 0.85 -11.81 3.79
CA PRO A 59 0.29 -13.15 3.79
C PRO A 59 0.27 -13.76 2.38
N PHE A 60 0.19 -12.93 1.34
CA PHE A 60 0.25 -13.38 -0.06
C PHE A 60 1.62 -13.97 -0.44
N CYS A 61 2.68 -13.63 0.28
CA CYS A 61 4.01 -14.16 0.03
C CYS A 61 4.33 -15.40 0.85
N MET A 62 3.55 -15.69 1.90
CA MET A 62 3.66 -16.92 2.67
C MET A 62 2.86 -18.07 2.02
N ASP A 63 1.81 -17.76 1.25
CA ASP A 63 0.99 -18.74 0.49
C ASP A 63 1.64 -19.10 -0.87
N LEU A 64 2.98 -19.15 -0.94
CA LEU A 64 3.75 -19.53 -2.14
C LEU A 64 3.92 -21.04 -2.29
N GLU A 65 3.39 -21.83 -1.34
CA GLU A 65 3.33 -23.27 -1.49
C GLU A 65 2.43 -23.60 -2.68
N LEU A 66 3.02 -24.23 -3.69
CA LEU A 66 2.29 -24.76 -4.82
C LEU A 66 1.38 -25.87 -4.28
N LYS A 67 0.15 -25.52 -3.92
CA LYS A 67 -0.84 -26.50 -3.50
C LYS A 67 -1.12 -27.40 -4.68
N ASP A 68 -0.73 -28.66 -4.56
CA ASP A 68 -1.03 -29.69 -5.55
C ASP A 68 -2.53 -29.97 -5.45
N ALA A 69 -3.32 -29.10 -6.06
CA ALA A 69 -4.77 -29.17 -6.03
C ALA A 69 -5.19 -30.21 -7.08
N PRO A 70 -5.77 -31.35 -6.68
CA PRO A 70 -6.14 -32.42 -7.61
C PRO A 70 -7.27 -32.03 -8.57
N ALA A 71 -7.95 -30.91 -8.29
CA ALA A 71 -8.99 -30.36 -9.13
C ALA A 71 -8.66 -28.91 -9.49
N LEU A 72 -8.87 -28.57 -10.76
CA LEU A 72 -8.89 -27.18 -11.20
C LEU A 72 -9.91 -26.39 -10.37
N PRO A 73 -9.62 -25.13 -10.01
CA PRO A 73 -10.60 -24.29 -9.34
C PRO A 73 -11.89 -24.23 -10.16
N LYS A 74 -13.03 -24.54 -9.54
CA LYS A 74 -14.35 -24.65 -10.19
C LYS A 74 -14.78 -23.40 -10.97
N MET A 75 -14.22 -22.25 -10.65
CA MET A 75 -14.48 -21.00 -11.35
C MET A 75 -13.17 -20.33 -11.72
N ASN A 76 -13.15 -19.73 -12.91
CA ASN A 76 -12.06 -18.87 -13.31
C ASN A 76 -11.98 -17.73 -12.28
N SER A 77 -10.88 -17.68 -11.54
CA SER A 77 -10.72 -16.73 -10.43
C SER A 77 -10.65 -15.29 -10.93
N MET A 78 -10.49 -15.08 -12.25
CA MET A 78 -10.35 -13.80 -12.90
C MET A 78 -11.53 -13.45 -13.80
N LYS A 79 -11.94 -12.18 -13.76
CA LYS A 79 -12.99 -11.58 -14.58
C LYS A 79 -12.41 -10.38 -15.33
N LEU A 80 -12.73 -10.27 -16.61
CA LEU A 80 -12.38 -9.11 -17.43
C LEU A 80 -13.33 -7.96 -17.09
N THR A 81 -12.77 -6.82 -16.69
CA THR A 81 -13.51 -5.59 -16.36
C THR A 81 -12.80 -4.41 -17.03
N GLU A 82 -13.52 -3.60 -17.81
CA GLU A 82 -13.00 -2.33 -18.37
C GLU A 82 -11.63 -2.44 -19.07
N GLY A 83 -11.38 -3.56 -19.76
CA GLY A 83 -10.13 -3.81 -20.47
C GLY A 83 -8.95 -4.23 -19.57
N TYR A 84 -9.19 -4.76 -18.38
CA TYR A 84 -8.17 -5.39 -17.55
C TYR A 84 -8.74 -6.51 -16.70
N PHE A 85 -7.89 -7.43 -16.26
CA PHE A 85 -8.35 -8.54 -15.44
C PHE A 85 -8.26 -8.26 -13.94
N MET A 86 -9.25 -8.75 -13.21
CA MET A 86 -9.34 -8.69 -11.75
C MET A 86 -9.89 -9.98 -11.18
N ARG A 87 -9.62 -10.26 -9.90
CA ARG A 87 -10.25 -11.40 -9.20
C ARG A 87 -11.77 -11.23 -9.15
N ALA A 88 -12.55 -12.25 -9.50
CA ALA A 88 -14.00 -12.17 -9.68
C ALA A 88 -14.74 -11.64 -8.44
N GLY A 89 -14.38 -12.11 -7.24
CA GLY A 89 -14.96 -11.63 -5.98
C GLY A 89 -14.55 -10.21 -5.56
N LEU A 90 -13.52 -9.65 -6.21
CA LEU A 90 -13.01 -8.31 -5.91
C LEU A 90 -13.66 -7.23 -6.78
N VAL A 91 -14.24 -7.60 -7.93
CA VAL A 91 -14.75 -6.64 -8.92
C VAL A 91 -15.82 -5.72 -8.35
N SER A 92 -16.81 -6.25 -7.61
CA SER A 92 -17.86 -5.43 -6.97
C SER A 92 -17.25 -4.45 -5.98
N THR A 93 -16.46 -4.97 -5.04
CA THR A 93 -15.83 -4.15 -3.99
C THR A 93 -14.90 -3.07 -4.56
N PHE A 94 -14.24 -3.35 -5.68
CA PHE A 94 -13.40 -2.38 -6.36
C PHE A 94 -14.21 -1.22 -6.91
N LYS A 95 -15.33 -1.52 -7.58
CA LYS A 95 -16.24 -0.50 -8.12
C LYS A 95 -16.81 0.38 -6.99
N ASP A 96 -17.29 -0.23 -5.91
CA ASP A 96 -17.87 0.49 -4.78
C ASP A 96 -16.84 1.45 -4.13
N ILE A 97 -15.62 0.96 -3.90
CA ILE A 97 -14.55 1.77 -3.30
C ILE A 97 -14.14 2.89 -4.27
N HIS A 98 -14.05 2.59 -5.56
CA HIS A 98 -13.62 3.57 -6.55
C HIS A 98 -14.67 4.68 -6.73
N GLU A 99 -15.95 4.35 -6.73
CA GLU A 99 -17.04 5.32 -6.81
C GLU A 99 -17.11 6.22 -5.58
N GLN A 100 -16.94 5.66 -4.37
CA GLN A 100 -17.08 6.44 -3.14
C GLN A 100 -15.81 7.21 -2.73
N LEU A 101 -14.61 6.65 -2.96
CA LEU A 101 -13.34 7.21 -2.48
C LEU A 101 -12.39 7.66 -3.60
N GLY A 102 -12.66 7.29 -4.84
CA GLY A 102 -11.78 7.55 -6.00
C GLY A 102 -10.52 6.69 -6.00
N GLU A 103 -9.41 7.26 -6.45
CA GLU A 103 -8.12 6.58 -6.43
C GLU A 103 -7.56 6.48 -5.00
N VAL A 104 -7.40 5.25 -4.52
CA VAL A 104 -6.89 4.92 -3.19
C VAL A 104 -5.51 4.30 -3.23
N ARG A 105 -4.73 4.48 -2.16
CA ARG A 105 -3.43 3.81 -2.01
C ARG A 105 -3.61 2.29 -1.90
N PRO A 106 -2.69 1.47 -2.47
CA PRO A 106 -2.77 0.01 -2.40
C PRO A 106 -3.01 -0.55 -1.00
N LYS A 107 -2.22 -0.12 0.00
CA LYS A 107 -2.37 -0.58 1.38
C LYS A 107 -3.74 -0.27 2.00
N LYS A 108 -4.37 0.85 1.61
CA LYS A 108 -5.71 1.22 2.08
C LYS A 108 -6.77 0.37 1.37
N PHE A 109 -6.62 0.19 0.06
CA PHE A 109 -7.51 -0.64 -0.74
C PHE A 109 -7.54 -2.08 -0.22
N SER A 110 -6.39 -2.72 -0.10
CA SER A 110 -6.28 -4.11 0.37
C SER A 110 -6.96 -4.32 1.72
N ARG A 111 -6.79 -3.38 2.66
CA ARG A 111 -7.50 -3.40 3.95
C ARG A 111 -9.02 -3.30 3.81
N LEU A 112 -9.52 -2.43 2.92
CA LEU A 112 -10.95 -2.29 2.68
C LEU A 112 -11.56 -3.49 1.94
N ALA A 113 -10.78 -4.11 1.06
CA ALA A 113 -11.20 -5.30 0.33
C ALA A 113 -11.41 -6.50 1.26
N MET A 114 -10.60 -6.61 2.32
CA MET A 114 -10.72 -7.69 3.32
C MET A 114 -11.86 -7.51 4.34
N LEU A 115 -12.48 -6.34 4.41
CA LEU A 115 -13.56 -6.08 5.36
C LEU A 115 -14.93 -6.53 4.81
N SER A 116 -15.83 -6.87 5.74
CA SER A 116 -17.26 -7.03 5.42
C SER A 116 -17.86 -5.74 4.89
N GLU A 117 -18.95 -5.86 4.13
CA GLU A 117 -19.60 -4.73 3.46
C GLU A 117 -20.04 -3.63 4.44
N GLU A 118 -20.64 -4.01 5.57
CA GLU A 118 -21.05 -3.07 6.62
C GLU A 118 -19.86 -2.32 7.23
N SER A 119 -18.78 -3.05 7.52
CA SER A 119 -17.56 -2.48 8.12
C SER A 119 -16.87 -1.53 7.14
N ARG A 120 -16.86 -1.90 5.86
CA ARG A 120 -16.35 -1.06 4.77
C ARG A 120 -17.17 0.23 4.64
N ALA A 121 -18.49 0.16 4.64
CA ALA A 121 -19.34 1.35 4.56
C ALA A 121 -19.12 2.31 5.76
N LYS A 122 -18.99 1.77 6.98
CA LYS A 122 -18.65 2.55 8.18
C LYS A 122 -17.29 3.26 8.02
N PHE A 123 -16.27 2.54 7.54
CA PHE A 123 -14.95 3.10 7.33
C PHE A 123 -14.94 4.21 6.26
N ILE A 124 -15.65 4.01 5.15
CA ILE A 124 -15.75 4.99 4.08
C ILE A 124 -16.43 6.28 4.58
N LYS A 125 -17.55 6.15 5.30
CA LYS A 125 -18.24 7.30 5.93
C LYS A 125 -17.31 8.05 6.87
N ALA A 126 -16.55 7.34 7.71
CA ALA A 126 -15.58 7.95 8.63
C ALA A 126 -14.42 8.66 7.90
N ASP A 127 -13.90 8.08 6.81
CA ASP A 127 -12.85 8.69 6.00
C ASP A 127 -13.34 9.97 5.30
N ILE A 128 -14.56 9.95 4.75
CA ILE A 128 -15.18 11.13 4.12
C ILE A 128 -15.39 12.24 5.16
N LYS A 129 -15.95 11.90 6.33
CA LYS A 129 -16.13 12.85 7.43
C LYS A 129 -14.78 13.42 7.88
N GLY A 130 -13.78 12.58 8.11
CA GLY A 130 -12.44 13.03 8.49
C GLY A 130 -11.76 13.92 7.45
N ARG A 131 -12.00 13.72 6.15
CA ARG A 131 -11.52 14.62 5.09
C ARG A 131 -12.23 15.97 5.13
N LYS A 132 -13.55 16.00 5.33
CA LYS A 132 -14.34 17.23 5.47
C LYS A 132 -13.90 18.03 6.69
N ASP A 133 -13.86 17.40 7.87
CA ASP A 133 -13.43 18.02 9.12
C ASP A 133 -12.00 18.58 9.02
N LYS A 134 -11.10 17.86 8.33
CA LYS A 134 -9.74 18.34 8.10
C LYS A 134 -9.71 19.56 7.17
N LEU A 135 -10.53 19.58 6.12
CA LEU A 135 -10.64 20.70 5.20
C LEU A 135 -11.16 21.95 5.93
N GLU A 136 -12.19 21.78 6.77
CA GLU A 136 -12.76 22.84 7.59
C GLU A 136 -11.73 23.38 8.59
N ARG A 137 -11.00 22.52 9.30
CA ARG A 137 -9.91 22.95 10.18
C ARG A 137 -8.82 23.73 9.46
N ILE A 138 -8.50 23.38 8.21
CA ILE A 138 -7.51 24.11 7.40
C ILE A 138 -8.07 25.46 6.95
N LYS A 139 -9.36 25.55 6.62
CA LYS A 139 -10.02 26.81 6.28
C LYS A 139 -10.08 27.75 7.49
N GLU A 140 -10.40 27.24 8.67
CA GLU A 140 -10.49 28.01 9.92
C GLU A 140 -9.13 28.46 10.46
N LYS A 141 -8.12 27.58 10.44
CA LYS A 141 -6.82 27.84 11.08
C LYS A 141 -5.70 28.24 10.11
N GLY A 142 -6.02 28.32 8.82
CA GLY A 142 -5.00 28.37 7.77
C GLY A 142 -4.19 27.07 7.69
N LEU A 143 -3.30 26.97 6.70
CA LEU A 143 -2.40 25.82 6.57
C LEU A 143 -1.34 25.89 7.68
N VAL A 144 -1.70 25.46 8.90
CA VAL A 144 -0.76 25.38 10.03
C VAL A 144 0.22 24.27 9.70
N ILE A 145 1.29 24.62 8.98
CA ILE A 145 2.49 23.78 8.88
C ILE A 145 3.00 23.70 10.32
N PRO A 146 3.00 22.51 10.97
CA PRO A 146 3.66 22.39 12.24
C PRO A 146 5.12 22.76 12.00
N ARG A 147 5.55 23.92 12.53
CA ARG A 147 6.96 24.30 12.55
C ARG A 147 7.68 23.10 13.14
N LYS A 148 8.52 22.41 12.34
CA LYS A 148 9.42 21.38 12.83
C LYS A 148 10.09 21.98 14.06
N SER A 149 9.78 21.46 15.25
CA SER A 149 10.50 21.86 16.44
C SER A 149 11.97 21.54 16.15
N LYS A 150 12.83 22.56 16.14
CA LYS A 150 14.29 22.40 16.03
C LYS A 150 14.90 21.77 17.29
N ARG A 151 14.22 20.78 17.87
CA ARG A 151 14.72 19.99 18.99
C ARG A 151 14.84 18.56 18.48
N GLY A 152 15.93 18.32 17.76
CA GLY A 152 16.37 16.95 17.51
C GLY A 152 16.55 16.23 18.85
N PRO A 153 16.38 14.90 18.89
CA PRO A 153 16.63 14.14 20.11
C PRO A 153 18.12 14.28 20.45
N ARG A 154 18.45 15.11 21.45
CA ARG A 154 19.74 15.04 22.12
C ARG A 154 19.79 13.65 22.74
N ARG A 155 20.44 12.70 22.06
CA ARG A 155 20.87 11.45 22.69
C ARG A 155 21.74 11.86 23.87
N ALA A 156 21.16 11.89 25.07
CA ALA A 156 21.93 11.90 26.29
C ALA A 156 22.76 10.62 26.24
N LYS A 157 24.06 10.77 25.93
CA LYS A 157 25.02 9.70 26.12
C LYS A 157 25.02 9.43 27.62
N PHE A 158 24.49 8.28 28.03
CA PHE A 158 24.76 7.76 29.36
C PHE A 158 26.27 7.54 29.44
N VAL A 159 26.96 8.45 30.13
CA VAL A 159 28.35 8.26 30.52
C VAL A 159 28.30 7.34 31.74
N ARG A 160 28.75 6.10 31.59
CA ARG A 160 29.06 5.22 32.72
C ARG A 160 30.29 5.81 33.40
N GLU A 161 30.14 6.30 34.62
CA GLU A 161 31.29 6.57 35.50
C GLU A 161 32.05 5.26 35.69
N GLN A 162 33.28 5.22 35.20
CA GLN A 162 34.24 4.19 35.59
C GLN A 162 34.75 4.57 36.97
N SER A 163 34.43 3.75 37.97
CA SER A 163 34.98 3.82 39.31
C SER A 163 36.50 3.69 39.24
N THR A 164 37.23 4.78 39.43
CA THR A 164 38.65 4.75 39.78
C THR A 164 38.78 4.20 41.19
N GLN A 165 39.08 2.90 41.33
CA GLN A 165 39.67 2.39 42.56
C GLN A 165 41.15 2.75 42.54
N GLU A 166 41.52 3.68 43.42
CA GLU A 166 42.89 3.99 43.78
C GLU A 166 43.54 2.74 44.39
N VAL A 167 44.59 2.26 43.73
CA VAL A 167 45.55 1.33 44.33
C VAL A 167 46.49 2.17 45.18
N LEU A 168 46.36 2.08 46.50
CA LEU A 168 47.33 2.59 47.47
C LEU A 168 47.79 1.43 48.35
N LYS A 169 49.05 1.04 48.10
CA LYS A 169 50.03 0.33 48.94
C LYS A 169 49.55 -0.81 49.84
#